data_AF-A0A950HNA6-F1
#
_entry.id   AF-A0A950HNA6-F1
#
_cell.length_a   1.000
_cell.length_b   1.000
_cell.length_c   1.000
_cell.angle_alpha   90.00
_cell.angle_beta   90.00
_cell.angle_gamma   90.00
#
_symmetry.space_group_name_H-M   'P 1'
#
loop_
_entity.id
_entity.type
_entity.pdbx_description
1 polymer ?
#
loop_
_entity_poly.entity_id
_entity_poly.type
_entity_poly.pdbx_seq_one_letter_code
_entity_poly.pdbx_strand_id
1 'polypeptide(L)'
;LMGAMTPVTLAAALTQQNAEALAGIALTQLVRPGAPVVYGAFTSNVDMRSGAPAFGTPENARATLAGGQLARLYRLPYRASNSSASNIVDAQAAYESEMSIWSAVMGHANLVYHGAGWMEGGLTASFEKIVLDVEMLQMMAQTIRPIDVNPQEIAEGLEAIAEVATGGHFFGTPHTLARYETAFYAPLLSNWQNYENWSLAGALDATQRATRIWQAALESYEAPPLDPAIAEALDAFVAHRKEELHNVDH
;
A
#
# COMPACT_ATOMS: atom_id res chain seq x y z
N LEU A 1 -1.62 18.24 -8.83
CA LEU A 1 -2.92 17.95 -9.48
C LEU A 1 -2.96 18.59 -10.86
N MET A 2 -2.94 17.78 -11.91
CA MET A 2 -3.02 18.21 -13.31
C MET A 2 -4.35 18.89 -13.59
N GLY A 3 -4.30 20.08 -14.20
CA GLY A 3 -5.46 20.93 -14.45
C GLY A 3 -5.74 21.95 -13.35
N ALA A 4 -5.01 21.91 -12.24
CA ALA A 4 -5.12 22.90 -11.14
C ALA A 4 -3.75 23.48 -10.75
N MET A 5 -2.86 22.66 -10.20
CA MET A 5 -1.54 23.11 -9.68
C MET A 5 -0.39 22.87 -10.65
N THR A 6 -0.66 22.20 -11.77
CA THR A 6 0.28 21.91 -12.84
C THR A 6 -0.51 21.79 -14.15
N PRO A 7 0.11 21.98 -15.34
CA PRO A 7 -0.60 21.85 -16.61
C PRO A 7 -1.32 20.50 -16.75
N VAL A 8 -2.41 20.50 -17.52
CA VAL A 8 -3.31 19.34 -17.65
C VAL A 8 -2.67 18.14 -18.35
N THR A 9 -1.55 18.34 -19.07
CA THR A 9 -0.88 17.27 -19.80
C THR A 9 0.16 16.56 -18.93
N LEU A 10 0.17 15.23 -19.02
CA LEU A 10 1.04 14.39 -18.20
C LEU A 10 2.53 14.73 -18.34
N ALA A 11 3.01 15.01 -19.56
CA ALA A 11 4.41 15.35 -19.81
C ALA A 11 4.83 16.65 -19.12
N ALA A 12 3.99 17.69 -19.21
CA ALA A 12 4.26 18.96 -18.55
C ALA A 12 4.18 18.81 -17.02
N ALA A 13 3.20 18.05 -16.52
CA ALA A 13 3.08 17.76 -15.10
C ALA A 13 4.27 17.01 -14.52
N LEU A 14 4.75 15.98 -15.21
CA LEU A 14 5.96 15.26 -14.81
C LEU A 14 7.19 16.15 -14.88
N THR A 15 7.30 17.02 -15.88
CA THR A 15 8.41 17.97 -15.98
C THR A 15 8.42 18.94 -14.80
N GLN A 16 7.25 19.51 -14.46
CA GLN A 16 7.12 20.42 -13.34
C GLN A 16 7.43 19.73 -12.01
N GLN A 17 6.78 18.59 -11.72
CA GLN A 17 7.04 17.82 -10.50
C GLN A 17 8.52 17.46 -10.36
N ASN A 18 9.15 17.04 -11.47
CA ASN A 18 10.56 16.68 -11.46
C ASN A 18 11.46 17.87 -11.15
N ALA A 19 11.17 19.05 -11.71
CA ALA A 19 11.91 20.26 -11.41
C ALA A 19 11.75 20.66 -9.94
N GLU A 20 10.53 20.61 -9.40
CA GLU A 20 10.25 20.89 -7.98
C GLU A 20 11.02 19.94 -7.04
N ALA A 21 10.97 18.63 -7.32
CA ALA A 21 11.66 17.62 -6.53
C ALA A 21 13.18 17.84 -6.55
N LEU A 22 13.77 18.04 -7.73
CA LEU A 22 15.22 18.25 -7.87
C LEU A 22 15.68 19.56 -7.23
N ALA A 23 14.87 20.62 -7.27
CA ALA A 23 15.19 21.87 -6.60
C ALA A 23 15.27 21.69 -5.07
N GLY A 24 14.29 21.00 -4.47
CA GLY A 24 14.30 20.68 -3.04
C GLY A 24 15.49 19.78 -2.66
N ILE A 25 15.75 18.74 -3.45
CA ILE A 25 16.88 17.83 -3.25
C ILE A 25 18.21 18.59 -3.32
N ALA A 26 18.40 19.42 -4.35
CA ALA A 26 19.61 20.22 -4.52
C ALA A 26 19.82 21.16 -3.34
N LEU A 27 18.76 21.83 -2.87
CA LEU A 27 18.83 22.67 -1.69
C LEU A 27 19.26 21.88 -0.45
N THR A 28 18.67 20.70 -0.21
CA THR A 28 19.07 19.84 0.93
C THR A 28 20.56 19.47 0.83
N GLN A 29 21.05 19.13 -0.36
CA GLN A 29 22.47 18.80 -0.55
C GLN A 29 23.41 20.01 -0.44
N LEU A 30 22.94 21.22 -0.76
CA LEU A 30 23.70 22.46 -0.55
C LEU A 30 23.85 22.79 0.94
N VAL A 31 22.80 22.56 1.73
CA VAL A 31 22.85 22.78 3.19
C VAL A 31 23.75 21.76 3.87
N ARG A 32 23.62 20.48 3.51
CA ARG A 32 24.44 19.41 4.06
C ARG A 32 24.67 18.31 3.00
N PRO A 33 25.84 18.28 2.35
CA PRO A 33 26.18 17.23 1.41
C PRO A 33 26.07 15.83 2.04
N GLY A 34 25.39 14.91 1.35
CA GLY A 34 25.17 13.54 1.83
C GLY A 34 23.99 13.39 2.79
N ALA A 35 23.23 14.46 3.07
CA ALA A 35 21.99 14.33 3.82
C ALA A 35 21.02 13.38 3.08
N PRO A 36 20.37 12.43 3.78
CA PRO A 36 19.46 11.49 3.15
C PRO A 36 18.24 12.20 2.56
N VAL A 37 17.90 11.86 1.33
CA VAL A 37 16.75 12.41 0.61
C VAL A 37 16.02 11.29 -0.13
N VAL A 38 14.71 11.49 -0.33
CA VAL A 38 13.85 10.60 -1.10
C VAL A 38 13.20 11.43 -2.20
N TYR A 39 13.21 10.93 -3.43
CA TYR A 39 12.47 11.56 -4.52
C TYR A 39 10.97 11.38 -4.26
N GLY A 40 10.31 12.47 -3.88
CA GLY A 40 8.87 12.50 -3.64
C GLY A 40 8.10 12.91 -4.89
N ALA A 41 7.12 12.10 -5.29
CA ALA A 41 6.17 12.44 -6.34
C ALA A 41 4.74 12.27 -5.84
N PHE A 42 3.85 13.18 -6.24
CA PHE A 42 2.41 13.05 -6.01
C PHE A 42 1.64 13.77 -7.13
N THR A 43 1.70 13.18 -8.33
CA THR A 43 0.96 13.68 -9.49
C THR A 43 -0.29 12.84 -9.72
N SER A 44 -1.43 13.52 -9.74
CA SER A 44 -2.74 12.99 -10.15
C SER A 44 -3.50 14.07 -10.91
N ASN A 45 -4.64 13.75 -11.51
CA ASN A 45 -5.54 14.69 -12.17
C ASN A 45 -6.65 15.21 -11.25
N VAL A 46 -7.29 16.31 -11.64
CA VAL A 46 -8.61 16.68 -11.12
C VAL A 46 -9.72 16.06 -11.97
N ASP A 47 -10.90 15.91 -11.41
CA ASP A 47 -12.13 15.76 -12.20
C ASP A 47 -12.50 17.14 -12.77
N MET A 48 -12.53 17.26 -14.10
CA MET A 48 -12.82 18.54 -14.76
C MET A 48 -14.27 19.01 -14.55
N ARG A 49 -15.18 18.12 -14.14
CA ARG A 49 -16.59 18.47 -13.90
C ARG A 49 -16.78 19.12 -12.54
N SER A 50 -16.22 18.52 -11.48
CA SER A 50 -16.37 19.00 -10.11
C SER A 50 -15.21 19.88 -9.62
N GLY A 51 -14.04 19.80 -10.28
CA GLY A 51 -12.79 20.39 -9.81
C GLY A 51 -12.13 19.59 -8.68
N ALA A 52 -12.73 18.49 -8.22
CA ALA A 52 -12.22 17.70 -7.10
C ALA A 52 -10.95 16.92 -7.50
N PRO A 53 -10.03 16.66 -6.54
CA PRO A 53 -8.93 15.73 -6.76
C PRO A 53 -9.46 14.33 -7.12
N ALA A 54 -8.88 13.71 -8.15
CA ALA A 54 -9.15 12.32 -8.50
C ALA A 54 -7.93 11.46 -8.12
N PHE A 55 -8.14 10.21 -7.73
CA PHE A 55 -7.10 9.24 -7.37
C PHE A 55 -7.40 7.87 -7.96
N GLY A 56 -6.42 6.97 -7.96
CA GLY A 56 -6.57 5.65 -8.59
C GLY A 56 -6.88 5.70 -10.09
N THR A 57 -6.60 6.83 -10.75
CA THR A 57 -6.87 7.04 -12.17
C THR A 57 -5.72 6.51 -13.04
N PRO A 58 -5.97 6.27 -14.35
CA PRO A 58 -4.89 5.97 -15.29
C PRO A 58 -3.79 7.04 -15.34
N GLU A 59 -4.17 8.32 -15.24
CA GLU A 59 -3.25 9.45 -15.17
C GLU A 59 -2.35 9.37 -13.95
N ASN A 60 -2.93 9.12 -12.78
CA ASN A 60 -2.19 8.94 -11.53
C ASN A 60 -1.21 7.77 -11.64
N ALA A 61 -1.67 6.60 -12.09
CA ALA A 61 -0.83 5.42 -12.23
C ALA A 61 0.34 5.64 -13.20
N ARG A 62 0.09 6.25 -14.37
CA ARG A 62 1.15 6.56 -15.34
C ARG A 62 2.16 7.55 -14.78
N ALA A 63 1.70 8.54 -14.01
CA ALA A 63 2.59 9.50 -13.36
C ALA A 63 3.47 8.83 -12.30
N THR A 64 2.91 7.93 -11.49
CA THR A 64 3.64 7.16 -10.47
C THR A 64 4.71 6.27 -11.10
N LEU A 65 4.37 5.54 -12.18
CA LEU A 65 5.32 4.70 -12.91
C LEU A 65 6.49 5.52 -13.49
N ALA A 66 6.18 6.66 -14.12
CA ALA A 66 7.19 7.57 -14.67
C ALA A 66 8.06 8.19 -13.56
N GLY A 67 7.45 8.58 -12.42
CA GLY A 67 8.14 9.08 -11.25
C GLY A 67 9.18 8.09 -10.71
N GLY A 68 8.83 6.81 -10.68
CA GLY A 68 9.77 5.75 -10.31
C GLY A 68 10.96 5.63 -11.26
N GLN A 69 10.73 5.73 -12.58
CA GLN A 69 11.80 5.73 -13.57
C GLN A 69 12.73 6.95 -13.40
N LEU A 70 12.18 8.13 -13.15
CA LEU A 70 12.95 9.35 -12.89
C LEU A 70 13.77 9.23 -11.60
N ALA A 71 13.20 8.72 -10.51
CA ALA A 71 13.92 8.49 -9.27
C ALA A 71 15.14 7.57 -9.46
N ARG A 72 14.97 6.48 -10.22
CA ARG A 72 16.08 5.58 -10.58
C ARG A 72 17.11 6.23 -11.48
N LEU A 73 16.71 7.10 -12.42
CA LEU A 73 17.63 7.87 -13.24
C LEU A 73 18.59 8.70 -12.37
N TYR A 74 18.07 9.33 -11.30
CA TYR A 74 18.87 10.09 -10.35
C TYR A 74 19.51 9.25 -9.24
N ARG A 75 19.29 7.93 -9.24
CA ARG A 75 19.76 7.00 -8.20
C ARG A 75 19.30 7.37 -6.79
N LEU A 76 18.06 7.85 -6.67
CA LEU A 76 17.45 8.21 -5.40
C LEU A 76 16.36 7.21 -5.02
N PRO A 77 16.13 6.96 -3.72
CA PRO A 77 14.95 6.25 -3.26
C PRO A 77 13.69 6.97 -3.73
N TYR A 78 12.64 6.22 -4.06
CA TYR A 78 11.38 6.74 -4.56
C TYR A 78 10.26 6.63 -3.52
N ARG A 79 9.52 7.72 -3.30
CA ARG A 79 8.28 7.72 -2.52
C ARG A 79 7.07 7.86 -3.43
N ALA A 80 6.15 6.91 -3.31
CA ALA A 80 4.80 6.93 -3.91
C ALA A 80 3.73 6.83 -2.82
N SER A 81 2.45 6.80 -3.21
CA SER A 81 1.32 6.68 -2.28
C SER A 81 0.26 5.69 -2.74
N ASN A 82 -0.42 5.05 -1.79
CA ASN A 82 -1.77 4.52 -1.99
C ASN A 82 -2.77 5.67 -1.78
N SER A 83 -3.69 5.90 -2.70
CA SER A 83 -4.61 7.05 -2.64
C SER A 83 -5.96 6.70 -3.24
N SER A 84 -7.01 7.18 -2.59
CA SER A 84 -8.40 7.01 -3.02
C SER A 84 -9.19 8.29 -2.78
N ALA A 85 -10.12 8.56 -3.70
CA ALA A 85 -11.10 9.63 -3.61
C ALA A 85 -12.43 9.15 -2.99
N SER A 86 -12.62 7.84 -2.78
CA SER A 86 -13.88 7.32 -2.25
C SER A 86 -14.19 7.88 -0.86
N ASN A 87 -15.48 8.13 -0.61
CA ASN A 87 -15.98 8.62 0.67
C ASN A 87 -16.27 7.50 1.66
N ILE A 88 -16.38 6.25 1.19
CA ILE A 88 -16.73 5.07 2.00
C ILE A 88 -15.91 3.86 1.54
N VAL A 89 -15.74 2.87 2.41
CA VAL A 89 -15.01 1.64 2.05
C VAL A 89 -15.91 0.76 1.18
N ASP A 90 -15.88 1.02 -0.12
CA ASP A 90 -16.70 0.37 -1.14
C ASP A 90 -15.84 -0.14 -2.31
N ALA A 91 -16.50 -0.49 -3.42
CA ALA A 91 -15.80 -0.91 -4.63
C ALA A 91 -14.86 0.17 -5.17
N GLN A 92 -15.23 1.46 -5.09
CA GLN A 92 -14.37 2.57 -5.50
C GLN A 92 -13.11 2.64 -4.65
N ALA A 93 -13.26 2.57 -3.33
CA ALA A 93 -12.12 2.56 -2.41
C ALA A 93 -11.13 1.42 -2.75
N ALA A 94 -11.66 0.24 -3.12
CA ALA A 94 -10.84 -0.91 -3.49
C ALA A 94 -10.12 -0.71 -4.84
N TYR A 95 -10.84 -0.43 -5.93
CA TYR A 95 -10.20 -0.39 -7.25
C TYR A 95 -9.26 0.80 -7.42
N GLU A 96 -9.54 1.95 -6.79
CA GLU A 96 -8.64 3.11 -6.85
C GLU A 96 -7.35 2.83 -6.09
N SER A 97 -7.46 2.27 -4.88
CA SER A 97 -6.29 1.89 -4.09
C SER A 97 -5.46 0.80 -4.75
N GLU A 98 -6.09 -0.22 -5.30
CA GLU A 98 -5.39 -1.30 -6.00
C GLU A 98 -4.62 -0.74 -7.21
N MET A 99 -5.23 0.15 -8.00
CA MET A 99 -4.54 0.82 -9.12
C MET A 99 -3.34 1.66 -8.64
N SER A 100 -3.50 2.41 -7.55
CA SER A 100 -2.40 3.17 -6.95
C SER A 100 -1.28 2.26 -6.43
N ILE A 101 -1.61 1.20 -5.69
CA ILE A 101 -0.66 0.23 -5.14
C ILE A 101 0.12 -0.46 -6.27
N TRP A 102 -0.56 -0.99 -7.29
CA TRP A 102 0.10 -1.59 -8.46
C TRP A 102 1.08 -0.62 -9.11
N SER A 103 0.66 0.62 -9.33
CA SER A 103 1.53 1.62 -9.94
C SER A 103 2.73 1.96 -9.06
N ALA A 104 2.58 1.96 -7.73
CA ALA A 104 3.68 2.19 -6.79
C ALA A 104 4.68 1.03 -6.80
N VAL A 105 4.19 -0.21 -6.74
CA VAL A 105 5.01 -1.43 -6.77
C VAL A 105 5.73 -1.57 -8.11
N MET A 106 5.02 -1.47 -9.23
CA MET A 106 5.60 -1.53 -10.58
C MET A 106 6.44 -0.29 -10.92
N GLY A 107 6.24 0.80 -10.18
CA GLY A 107 7.10 1.98 -10.19
C GLY A 107 8.40 1.79 -9.39
N HIS A 108 8.56 0.67 -8.69
CA HIS A 108 9.63 0.38 -7.73
C HIS A 108 9.74 1.47 -6.63
N ALA A 109 8.61 1.87 -6.06
CA ALA A 109 8.62 2.71 -4.87
C ALA A 109 9.40 2.03 -3.74
N ASN A 110 10.31 2.78 -3.12
CA ASN A 110 11.03 2.35 -1.92
C ASN A 110 10.25 2.65 -0.65
N LEU A 111 9.39 3.67 -0.70
CA LEU A 111 8.47 4.03 0.37
C LEU A 111 7.08 4.22 -0.22
N VAL A 112 6.13 3.39 0.17
CA VAL A 112 4.70 3.61 -0.09
C VAL A 112 4.13 4.35 1.11
N TYR A 113 4.09 5.67 1.00
CA TYR A 113 3.48 6.51 2.03
C TYR A 113 1.95 6.40 1.93
N HIS A 114 1.23 6.68 3.02
CA HIS A 114 -0.22 6.44 3.08
C HIS A 114 -0.60 5.01 2.66
N GLY A 115 0.28 4.03 2.88
CA GLY A 115 0.09 2.65 2.40
C GLY A 115 -1.25 2.05 2.81
N ALA A 116 -1.78 2.44 3.96
CA ALA A 116 -3.07 2.00 4.46
C ALA A 116 -3.89 3.14 5.10
N GLY A 117 -5.22 3.08 4.92
CA GLY A 117 -6.21 3.88 5.63
C GLY A 117 -6.70 5.14 4.92
N TRP A 118 -6.07 5.55 3.81
CA TRP A 118 -6.41 6.77 3.09
C TRP A 118 -7.82 6.72 2.48
N MET A 119 -8.61 7.76 2.73
CA MET A 119 -9.97 7.97 2.22
C MET A 119 -10.24 9.45 1.90
N GLU A 120 -11.32 9.72 1.16
CA GLU A 120 -11.85 11.06 0.89
C GLU A 120 -10.79 12.04 0.37
N GLY A 121 -9.96 11.57 -0.56
CA GLY A 121 -8.89 12.38 -1.14
C GLY A 121 -7.84 12.87 -0.13
N GLY A 122 -7.70 12.16 0.99
CA GLY A 122 -6.74 12.44 2.05
C GLY A 122 -7.33 13.20 3.24
N LEU A 123 -8.65 13.43 3.25
CA LEU A 123 -9.33 14.11 4.35
C LEU A 123 -9.65 13.17 5.51
N THR A 124 -9.73 11.86 5.28
CA THR A 124 -10.09 10.89 6.31
C THR A 124 -9.16 9.69 6.36
N ALA A 125 -9.01 9.15 7.56
CA ALA A 125 -8.39 7.86 7.82
C ALA A 125 -9.45 6.91 8.38
N SER A 126 -9.64 5.74 7.78
CA SER A 126 -10.63 4.74 8.20
C SER A 126 -9.97 3.46 8.69
N PHE A 127 -10.44 2.91 9.81
CA PHE A 127 -9.95 1.64 10.35
C PHE A 127 -10.31 0.47 9.43
N GLU A 128 -11.52 0.42 8.88
CA GLU A 128 -11.92 -0.57 7.89
C GLU A 128 -11.03 -0.49 6.64
N LYS A 129 -10.72 0.74 6.21
CA LYS A 129 -9.83 0.96 5.06
C LYS A 129 -8.41 0.51 5.35
N ILE A 130 -7.91 0.65 6.58
CA ILE A 130 -6.60 0.09 6.97
C ILE A 130 -6.59 -1.41 6.73
N VAL A 131 -7.59 -2.15 7.20
CA VAL A 131 -7.65 -3.61 7.01
C VAL A 131 -7.74 -3.99 5.53
N LEU A 132 -8.58 -3.28 4.76
CA LEU A 132 -8.69 -3.49 3.32
C LEU A 132 -7.36 -3.24 2.60
N ASP A 133 -6.67 -2.16 2.93
CA ASP A 133 -5.37 -1.84 2.35
C ASP A 133 -4.29 -2.84 2.76
N VAL A 134 -4.30 -3.33 4.01
CA VAL A 134 -3.38 -4.37 4.47
C VAL A 134 -3.59 -5.67 3.67
N GLU A 135 -4.84 -6.07 3.39
CA GLU A 135 -5.15 -7.21 2.51
C GLU A 135 -4.53 -7.01 1.10
N MET A 136 -4.70 -5.83 0.50
CA MET A 136 -4.12 -5.54 -0.82
C MET A 136 -2.58 -5.51 -0.79
N LEU A 137 -1.98 -4.94 0.27
CA LEU A 137 -0.54 -4.89 0.44
C LEU A 137 0.07 -6.27 0.67
N GLN A 138 -0.56 -7.16 1.45
CA GLN A 138 -0.10 -8.54 1.61
C GLN A 138 -0.24 -9.32 0.30
N MET A 139 -1.32 -9.11 -0.46
CA MET A 139 -1.48 -9.69 -1.80
C MET A 139 -0.33 -9.25 -2.70
N MET A 140 0.03 -7.96 -2.70
CA MET A 140 1.19 -7.50 -3.47
C MET A 140 2.51 -8.08 -2.98
N ALA A 141 2.71 -8.15 -1.67
CA ALA A 141 3.91 -8.75 -1.10
C ALA A 141 4.08 -10.22 -1.48
N GLN A 142 2.99 -10.97 -1.65
CA GLN A 142 3.03 -12.33 -2.21
C GLN A 142 3.26 -12.33 -3.72
N THR A 143 2.56 -11.45 -4.44
CA THR A 143 2.60 -11.39 -5.91
C THR A 143 4.00 -11.08 -6.45
N ILE A 144 4.77 -10.24 -5.75
CA ILE A 144 6.14 -9.91 -6.14
C ILE A 144 7.19 -10.93 -5.71
N ARG A 145 6.81 -12.00 -4.98
CA ARG A 145 7.75 -13.06 -4.66
C ARG A 145 8.16 -13.76 -5.95
N PRO A 146 9.46 -14.05 -6.15
CA PRO A 146 9.89 -14.86 -7.27
C PRO A 146 9.20 -16.22 -7.22
N ILE A 147 8.81 -16.73 -8.40
CA ILE A 147 8.37 -18.11 -8.53
C ILE A 147 9.60 -19.00 -8.27
N ASP A 148 9.47 -19.98 -7.38
CA ASP A 148 10.51 -20.98 -7.14
C ASP A 148 10.56 -21.97 -8.31
N VAL A 149 11.36 -21.63 -9.31
CA VAL A 149 11.57 -22.48 -10.50
C VAL A 149 12.86 -23.26 -10.31
N ASN A 150 12.76 -24.39 -9.60
CA ASN A 150 13.88 -25.32 -9.41
C ASN A 150 13.59 -26.71 -10.03
N PRO A 151 14.63 -27.45 -10.48
CA PRO A 151 14.43 -28.74 -11.16
C PRO A 151 13.69 -29.79 -10.33
N GLN A 152 13.85 -29.77 -9.01
CA GLN A 152 13.18 -30.72 -8.11
C GLN A 152 11.68 -30.43 -8.04
N GLU A 153 11.28 -29.18 -7.81
CA GLU A 153 9.86 -28.78 -7.75
C GLU A 153 9.13 -29.11 -9.07
N ILE A 154 9.81 -28.89 -10.21
CA ILE A 154 9.27 -29.28 -11.53
C ILE A 154 9.12 -30.79 -11.64
N ALA A 155 10.13 -31.57 -11.24
CA ALA A 155 10.08 -33.03 -11.31
C ALA A 155 8.93 -33.61 -10.45
N GLU A 156 8.82 -33.16 -9.19
CA GLU A 156 7.75 -33.58 -8.28
C GLU A 156 6.36 -33.18 -8.81
N GLY A 157 6.23 -31.99 -9.42
CA GLY A 157 5.00 -31.57 -10.07
C GLY A 157 4.63 -32.42 -11.30
N LEU A 158 5.62 -32.79 -12.12
CA LEU A 158 5.42 -33.67 -13.28
C LEU A 158 5.01 -35.09 -12.85
N GLU A 159 5.58 -35.60 -11.76
CA GLU A 159 5.17 -36.88 -11.16
C GLU A 159 3.71 -36.83 -10.70
N ALA A 160 3.30 -35.76 -10.00
CA ALA A 160 1.91 -35.57 -9.60
C ALA A 160 0.97 -35.54 -10.81
N ILE A 161 1.36 -34.86 -11.91
CA ILE A 161 0.60 -34.82 -13.17
C ILE A 161 0.46 -36.22 -13.79
N ALA A 162 1.52 -37.03 -13.74
CA ALA A 162 1.50 -38.39 -14.27
C ALA A 162 0.66 -39.36 -13.40
N GLU A 163 0.56 -39.11 -12.10
CA GLU A 163 -0.23 -39.93 -11.15
C GLU A 163 -1.73 -39.76 -11.33
N VAL A 164 -2.19 -38.56 -11.70
CA VAL A 164 -3.62 -38.26 -11.85
C VAL A 164 -4.11 -38.63 -13.25
N ALA A 165 -5.06 -39.57 -13.32
CA ALA A 165 -5.71 -39.95 -14.57
C ALA A 165 -6.44 -38.76 -15.23
N THR A 166 -6.57 -38.79 -16.56
CA THR A 166 -7.29 -37.75 -17.31
C THR A 166 -8.72 -37.56 -16.77
N GLY A 167 -9.06 -36.32 -16.42
CA GLY A 167 -10.36 -35.97 -15.80
C GLY A 167 -10.41 -36.11 -14.28
N GLY A 168 -9.30 -36.52 -13.63
CA GLY A 168 -9.16 -36.55 -12.17
C GLY A 168 -8.81 -35.20 -11.54
N HIS A 169 -8.47 -35.22 -10.25
CA HIS A 169 -8.09 -34.04 -9.47
C HIS A 169 -6.88 -34.30 -8.57
N PHE A 170 -6.20 -33.25 -8.12
CA PHE A 170 -4.93 -33.33 -7.38
C PHE A 170 -5.07 -33.35 -5.85
N PHE A 171 -6.26 -33.09 -5.28
CA PHE A 171 -6.43 -32.89 -3.84
C PHE A 171 -5.88 -33.99 -2.93
N GLY A 172 -5.93 -35.26 -3.37
CA GLY A 172 -5.45 -36.40 -2.59
C GLY A 172 -4.02 -36.85 -2.92
N THR A 173 -3.32 -36.17 -3.83
CA THR A 173 -1.97 -36.57 -4.24
C THR A 173 -0.97 -36.30 -3.11
N PRO A 174 0.11 -37.10 -2.98
CA PRO A 174 1.19 -36.83 -2.03
C PRO A 174 1.76 -35.41 -2.18
N HIS A 175 1.86 -34.92 -3.42
CA HIS A 175 2.33 -33.57 -3.73
C HIS A 175 1.48 -32.48 -3.07
N THR A 176 0.14 -32.57 -3.18
CA THR A 176 -0.77 -31.61 -2.55
C THR A 176 -0.82 -31.76 -1.04
N LEU A 177 -0.89 -33.00 -0.52
CA LEU A 177 -0.97 -33.25 0.92
C LEU A 177 0.27 -32.75 1.67
N ALA A 178 1.47 -32.89 1.08
CA ALA A 178 2.72 -32.39 1.66
C ALA A 178 2.78 -30.86 1.76
N ARG A 179 1.99 -30.14 0.95
CA ARG A 179 1.99 -28.67 0.84
C ARG A 179 0.67 -28.02 1.28
N TYR A 180 -0.28 -28.80 1.80
CA TYR A 180 -1.66 -28.35 2.01
C TYR A 180 -1.78 -27.06 2.83
N GLU A 181 -0.97 -26.91 3.88
CA GLU A 181 -1.01 -25.76 4.78
C GLU A 181 -0.26 -24.53 4.25
N THR A 182 0.61 -24.70 3.25
CA THR A 182 1.60 -23.69 2.85
C THR A 182 1.58 -23.33 1.36
N ALA A 183 0.85 -24.09 0.54
CA ALA A 183 0.85 -23.95 -0.91
C ALA A 183 0.31 -22.59 -1.38
N PHE A 184 -0.67 -22.03 -0.68
CA PHE A 184 -1.41 -20.86 -1.13
C PHE A 184 -1.49 -19.77 -0.08
N TYR A 185 -1.66 -18.55 -0.58
CA TYR A 185 -1.93 -17.37 0.22
C TYR A 185 -3.22 -17.54 1.05
N ALA A 186 -3.14 -17.19 2.34
CA ALA A 186 -4.29 -17.11 3.23
C ALA A 186 -4.71 -15.64 3.39
N PRO A 187 -5.96 -15.28 3.05
CA PRO A 187 -6.43 -13.91 3.16
C PRO A 187 -6.67 -13.50 4.62
N LEU A 188 -6.43 -12.22 4.91
CA LEU A 188 -6.85 -11.57 6.15
C LEU A 188 -8.34 -11.17 6.08
N LEU A 189 -8.79 -10.66 4.94
CA LEU A 189 -10.12 -10.04 4.78
C LEU A 189 -11.04 -10.76 3.76
N SER A 190 -10.45 -11.29 2.69
CA SER A 190 -11.21 -11.92 1.60
C SER A 190 -11.95 -13.17 2.09
N ASN A 191 -13.20 -13.34 1.64
CA ASN A 191 -14.00 -14.53 1.96
C ASN A 191 -14.23 -15.34 0.67
N TRP A 192 -13.76 -16.58 0.64
CA TRP A 192 -13.89 -17.52 -0.49
C TRP A 192 -14.86 -18.66 -0.23
N GLN A 193 -15.68 -18.56 0.82
CA GLN A 193 -16.78 -19.49 1.05
C GLN A 193 -17.77 -19.44 -0.12
N ASN A 194 -18.41 -20.57 -0.41
CA ASN A 194 -19.57 -20.57 -1.28
C ASN A 194 -20.72 -19.76 -0.66
N TYR A 195 -21.73 -19.47 -1.48
CA TYR A 195 -22.85 -18.61 -1.09
C TYR A 195 -23.60 -19.16 0.14
N GLU A 196 -23.85 -20.47 0.17
CA GLU A 196 -24.60 -21.11 1.25
C GLU A 196 -23.88 -20.94 2.59
N ASN A 197 -22.57 -21.21 2.64
CA ASN A 197 -21.78 -21.07 3.85
C ASN A 197 -21.61 -19.60 4.25
N TRP A 198 -21.39 -18.70 3.29
CA TRP A 198 -21.33 -17.26 3.56
C TRP A 198 -22.65 -16.72 4.13
N SER A 199 -23.78 -17.18 3.58
CA SER A 199 -25.12 -16.80 4.05
C SER A 199 -25.37 -17.31 5.48
N LEU A 200 -25.05 -18.59 5.75
CA LEU A 200 -25.16 -19.17 7.09
C LEU A 200 -24.23 -18.49 8.12
N ALA A 201 -23.09 -17.98 7.68
CA ALA A 201 -22.15 -17.21 8.49
C ALA A 201 -22.56 -15.73 8.71
N GLY A 202 -23.75 -15.33 8.26
CA GLY A 202 -24.31 -13.99 8.50
C GLY A 202 -24.20 -13.02 7.33
N ALA A 203 -23.78 -13.48 6.14
CA ALA A 203 -23.81 -12.71 4.90
C ALA A 203 -23.05 -11.36 4.98
N LEU A 204 -21.93 -11.33 5.70
CA LEU A 204 -21.18 -10.10 5.95
C LEU A 204 -20.45 -9.63 4.70
N ASP A 205 -20.51 -8.34 4.41
CA ASP A 205 -19.67 -7.71 3.39
C ASP A 205 -18.21 -7.54 3.87
N ALA A 206 -17.33 -7.06 2.99
CA ALA A 206 -15.93 -6.87 3.32
C ALA A 206 -15.73 -5.83 4.43
N THR A 207 -16.48 -4.72 4.40
CA THR A 207 -16.34 -3.62 5.35
C THR A 207 -16.74 -4.06 6.76
N GLN A 208 -17.83 -4.81 6.91
CA GLN A 208 -18.25 -5.39 8.18
C GLN A 208 -17.25 -6.41 8.73
N ARG A 209 -16.61 -7.22 7.87
CA ARG A 209 -15.53 -8.11 8.30
C ARG A 209 -14.29 -7.32 8.74
N ALA A 210 -13.93 -6.27 7.99
CA ALA A 210 -12.84 -5.38 8.34
C ALA A 210 -13.05 -4.73 9.71
N THR A 211 -14.29 -4.34 10.05
CA THR A 211 -14.61 -3.81 11.38
C THR A 211 -14.22 -4.77 12.51
N ARG A 212 -14.57 -6.05 12.36
CA ARG A 212 -14.23 -7.06 13.38
C ARG A 212 -12.73 -7.27 13.50
N ILE A 213 -12.01 -7.24 12.38
CA ILE A 213 -10.56 -7.47 12.34
C ILE A 213 -9.82 -6.34 13.06
N TRP A 214 -10.14 -5.06 12.77
CA TRP A 214 -9.42 -3.97 13.44
C TRP A 214 -9.74 -3.90 14.93
N GLN A 215 -10.98 -4.20 15.33
CA GLN A 215 -11.38 -4.25 16.75
C GLN A 215 -10.59 -5.33 17.49
N ALA A 216 -10.56 -6.54 16.95
CA ALA A 216 -9.78 -7.64 17.53
C ALA A 216 -8.28 -7.32 17.59
N ALA A 217 -7.73 -6.64 16.58
CA ALA A 217 -6.33 -6.21 16.57
C ALA A 217 -6.01 -5.21 17.69
N LEU A 218 -6.94 -4.29 18.01
CA LEU A 218 -6.76 -3.36 19.14
C LEU A 218 -6.93 -4.05 20.49
N GLU A 219 -7.90 -4.96 20.62
CA GLU A 219 -8.13 -5.71 21.87
C GLU A 219 -6.96 -6.62 22.24
N SER A 220 -6.27 -7.17 21.24
CA SER A 220 -5.12 -8.07 21.42
C SER A 220 -3.76 -7.37 21.32
N TYR A 221 -3.73 -6.04 21.18
CA TYR A 221 -2.47 -5.30 21.02
C TYR A 221 -1.66 -5.29 22.32
N GLU A 222 -0.41 -5.76 22.24
CA GLU A 222 0.59 -5.61 23.27
C GLU A 222 1.69 -4.65 22.77
N ALA A 223 1.94 -3.58 23.53
CA ALA A 223 2.97 -2.62 23.15
C ALA A 223 4.38 -3.26 23.20
N PRO A 224 5.24 -3.03 22.19
CA PRO A 224 6.60 -3.54 22.22
C PRO A 224 7.38 -2.89 23.39
N PRO A 225 8.29 -3.63 24.03
CA PRO A 225 9.05 -3.11 25.16
C PRO A 225 9.89 -1.91 24.73
N LEU A 226 9.85 -0.84 25.54
CA LEU A 226 10.69 0.33 25.42
C LEU A 226 11.54 0.47 26.69
N ASP A 227 12.82 0.77 26.53
CA ASP A 227 13.73 1.03 27.67
C ASP A 227 13.13 2.13 28.56
N PRO A 228 12.89 1.87 29.87
CA PRO A 228 12.31 2.85 30.77
C PRO A 228 13.06 4.17 30.83
N ALA A 229 14.40 4.15 30.74
CA ALA A 229 15.21 5.36 30.77
C ALA A 229 14.99 6.23 29.51
N ILE A 230 14.76 5.60 28.37
CA ILE A 230 14.42 6.30 27.12
C ILE A 230 13.00 6.88 27.21
N ALA A 231 12.05 6.10 27.72
CA ALA A 231 10.67 6.57 27.91
C ALA A 231 10.62 7.82 28.82
N GLU A 232 11.28 7.77 29.97
CA GLU A 232 11.36 8.89 30.91
C GLU A 232 12.02 10.13 30.27
N ALA A 233 13.10 9.94 29.51
CA ALA A 233 13.77 11.04 28.81
C ALA A 233 12.88 11.70 27.74
N LEU A 234 12.09 10.90 27.00
CA LEU A 234 11.12 11.41 26.02
C LEU A 234 10.01 12.21 26.70
N ASP A 235 9.45 11.67 27.78
CA ASP A 235 8.38 12.33 28.54
C ASP A 235 8.87 13.66 29.16
N ALA A 236 10.06 13.67 29.75
CA ALA A 236 10.67 14.88 30.31
C ALA A 236 10.91 15.95 29.22
N PHE A 237 11.43 15.55 28.05
CA PHE A 237 11.61 16.46 26.92
C PHE A 237 10.26 17.07 26.47
N VAL A 238 9.22 16.25 26.31
CA VAL A 238 7.89 16.72 25.90
C VAL A 238 7.30 17.67 26.94
N ALA A 239 7.41 17.35 28.23
CA ALA A 239 6.91 18.21 29.31
C ALA A 239 7.62 19.58 29.30
N HIS A 240 8.94 19.58 29.25
CA HIS A 240 9.73 20.80 29.18
C HIS A 240 9.37 21.66 27.95
N ARG A 241 9.26 21.04 26.77
CA ARG A 241 8.86 21.77 25.55
C ARG A 241 7.46 22.35 25.63
N LYS A 242 6.51 21.68 26.29
CA LYS A 242 5.17 22.23 26.52
C LYS A 242 5.22 23.45 27.44
N GLU A 243 6.02 23.43 28.49
CA GLU A 243 6.20 24.58 29.40
C GLU A 243 6.83 25.78 28.68
N GLU A 244 7.91 25.56 27.94
CA GLU A 244 8.59 26.62 27.18
C GLU A 244 7.68 27.28 26.14
N LEU A 245 6.79 26.49 25.52
CA LEU A 245 5.88 26.97 24.48
C LEU A 245 4.55 27.50 25.03
N HIS A 246 4.23 27.30 26.31
CA HIS A 246 2.93 27.64 26.90
C HIS A 246 2.59 29.14 26.79
N ASN A 247 3.59 30.01 26.68
CA ASN A 247 3.40 31.47 26.61
C ASN A 247 4.02 32.10 25.35
N VAL A 248 4.25 31.29 24.30
CA VAL A 248 4.67 31.83 23.00
C VAL A 248 3.39 32.14 22.22
N ASP A 249 2.93 33.39 22.30
CA ASP A 249 1.76 33.88 21.56
C ASP A 249 1.82 33.46 20.08
N HIS A 250 0.71 32.88 19.59
CA HIS A 250 0.49 32.52 18.19
C HIS A 250 0.09 33.72 17.34
#